data_AF-A0A1C5ULM4-F1
#
_entry.id   AF-A0A1C5ULM4-F1
#
_cell.length_a   1.000
_cell.length_b   1.000
_cell.length_c   1.000
_cell.angle_alpha   90.00
_cell.angle_beta   90.00
_cell.angle_gamma   90.00
#
_symmetry.space_group_name_H-M   'P 1'
#
loop_
_entity.id
_entity.type
_entity.pdbx_description
1 polymer ?
#
loop_
_entity_poly.entity_id
_entity_poly.type
_entity_poly.pdbx_seq_one_letter_code
_entity_poly.pdbx_strand_id
1 'polypeptide(L)' 'MENKQKILDLLLPALQETRNLHDLVELEYRSDRGLVYAKFASGNYKIANVALDSGTAMITDVIKQIV' A
#
# COMPACT_ATOMS: atom_id res chain seq x y z
N MET A 1 16.01 8.44 -6.57
CA MET A 1 14.65 8.39 -5.99
C MET A 1 14.22 6.93 -5.91
N GLU A 2 13.61 6.51 -4.81
CA GLU A 2 13.16 5.12 -4.62
C GLU A 2 12.02 4.78 -5.59
N ASN A 3 11.98 3.53 -6.05
CA ASN A 3 10.86 3.03 -6.86
C ASN A 3 9.74 2.58 -5.91
N LYS A 4 8.88 3.53 -5.52
CA LYS A 4 7.77 3.31 -4.58
C LYS A 4 6.78 2.25 -5.05
N GLN A 5 6.45 2.22 -6.34
CA GLN A 5 5.56 1.16 -6.86
C GLN A 5 6.21 -0.21 -6.69
N LYS A 6 7.49 -0.38 -7.07
CA LYS A 6 8.20 -1.66 -6.89
C LYS A 6 8.27 -2.10 -5.42
N ILE A 7 8.37 -1.17 -4.47
CA ILE A 7 8.30 -1.49 -3.03
C ILE A 7 6.93 -2.06 -2.68
N LEU A 8 5.84 -1.43 -3.16
CA LEU A 8 4.48 -1.92 -2.92
C LEU A 8 4.21 -3.27 -3.59
N ASP A 9 4.73 -3.47 -4.80
CA ASP A 9 4.60 -4.75 -5.53
C ASP A 9 5.27 -5.91 -4.76
N LEU A 10 6.39 -5.65 -4.08
CA LEU A 10 7.07 -6.61 -3.22
C LEU A 10 6.39 -6.79 -1.86
N LEU A 11 5.77 -5.72 -1.34
CA LEU A 11 5.06 -5.74 -0.07
C LEU A 11 3.72 -6.48 -0.16
N LEU A 12 2.99 -6.33 -1.26
CA LEU A 12 1.68 -6.94 -1.49
C LEU A 12 1.62 -8.45 -1.15
N PRO A 13 2.48 -9.32 -1.71
CA PRO A 13 2.44 -10.74 -1.38
C PRO A 13 2.74 -11.01 0.09
N ALA A 14 3.61 -10.22 0.74
CA ALA A 14 3.87 -10.37 2.17
C ALA A 14 2.65 -10.01 3.04
N LEU A 15 1.86 -9.00 2.63
CA LEU A 15 0.64 -8.62 3.35
C LEU A 15 -0.50 -9.63 3.13
N GLN A 16 -0.58 -10.24 1.95
CA GLN A 16 -1.56 -11.30 1.64
C GLN A 16 -1.38 -12.54 2.52
N GLU A 17 -0.16 -12.83 2.97
CA GLU A 17 0.11 -13.91 3.94
C GLU A 17 -0.37 -13.58 5.37
N THR A 18 -0.88 -12.38 5.62
CA THR A 18 -1.45 -12.01 6.92
C THR A 18 -2.95 -12.23 6.95
N ARG A 19 -3.49 -12.67 8.10
CA ARG A 19 -4.94 -12.89 8.27
C ARG A 19 -5.78 -11.64 7.94
N ASN A 20 -5.30 -10.44 8.27
CA ASN A 20 -6.10 -9.21 8.14
C ASN A 20 -6.15 -8.68 6.70
N LEU A 21 -5.13 -8.98 5.89
CA LEU A 21 -4.98 -8.42 4.53
C LEU A 21 -4.94 -9.52 3.46
N HIS A 22 -5.40 -10.73 3.78
CA HIS A 22 -5.39 -11.87 2.87
C HIS A 22 -6.19 -11.66 1.58
N ASP A 23 -7.17 -10.75 1.59
CA ASP A 23 -7.97 -10.38 0.43
C ASP A 23 -7.50 -9.07 -0.23
N LEU A 24 -6.38 -8.49 0.18
CA LEU A 24 -5.75 -7.36 -0.52
C LEU A 24 -5.28 -7.83 -1.90
N VAL A 25 -5.66 -7.15 -2.98
CA VAL A 25 -5.34 -7.56 -4.36
C VAL A 25 -4.45 -6.58 -5.10
N GLU A 26 -4.37 -5.33 -4.63
CA GLU A 26 -3.62 -4.27 -5.33
C GLU A 26 -3.17 -3.18 -4.36
N LEU A 27 -1.96 -2.67 -4.60
CA LEU A 27 -1.41 -1.45 -4.00
C LEU A 27 -0.90 -0.55 -5.14
N GLU A 28 -1.64 0.52 -5.46
CA GLU A 28 -1.27 1.46 -6.52
C GLU A 28 -0.73 2.77 -5.92
N TYR A 29 0.51 3.13 -6.22
CA TYR A 29 1.10 4.42 -5.87
C TYR A 29 0.73 5.50 -6.88
N ARG A 30 0.10 6.57 -6.40
CA ARG A 30 -0.24 7.77 -7.17
C ARG A 30 0.73 8.90 -6.84
N SER A 31 1.78 9.01 -7.64
CA SER A 31 2.84 10.02 -7.46
C SER A 31 2.35 11.46 -7.57
N ASP A 32 1.29 11.69 -8.35
CA ASP A 32 0.65 13.00 -8.53
C ASP A 32 -0.03 13.52 -7.24
N ARG A 33 -0.36 12.62 -6.31
CA ARG A 33 -1.11 12.94 -5.09
C ARG A 33 -0.39 12.54 -3.80
N GLY A 34 0.67 11.75 -3.88
CA GLY A 34 1.32 11.17 -2.71
C GLY A 34 0.40 10.18 -1.98
N LEU A 35 -0.37 9.37 -2.71
CA LEU A 35 -1.35 8.43 -2.15
C LEU A 35 -1.03 7.00 -2.57
N VAL A 36 -1.42 6.04 -1.74
CA VAL A 36 -1.50 4.61 -2.09
C VAL A 36 -2.95 4.15 -2.02
N TYR A 37 -3.42 3.53 -3.10
CA TYR A 37 -4.75 2.92 -3.19
C TYR A 37 -4.62 1.43 -2.92
N ALA A 38 -5.25 0.97 -1.83
CA ALA A 38 -5.34 -0.43 -1.46
C ALA A 38 -6.72 -0.96 -1.87
N LYS A 39 -6.74 -1.92 -2.79
CA LYS A 39 -7.96 -2.59 -3.26
C LYS A 39 -8.07 -3.97 -2.66
N PHE A 40 -9.26 -4.31 -2.20
CA PHE A 40 -9.58 -5.61 -1.64
C PHE A 40 -10.48 -6.40 -2.59
N ALA A 41 -10.38 -7.73 -2.56
CA ALA A 41 -11.20 -8.62 -3.39
C ALA A 41 -12.70 -8.47 -3.10
N SER A 42 -13.06 -8.03 -1.89
CA SER A 42 -14.42 -7.65 -1.49
C SER A 42 -14.98 -6.44 -2.25
N GLY A 43 -14.16 -5.72 -3.01
CA GLY A 43 -14.52 -4.46 -3.66
C GLY A 43 -14.33 -3.22 -2.77
N ASN A 44 -13.89 -3.42 -1.52
CA ASN A 44 -13.53 -2.32 -0.62
C ASN A 44 -12.24 -1.64 -1.08
N TYR A 45 -12.13 -0.35 -0.78
CA TYR A 45 -10.95 0.46 -1.03
C TYR A 45 -10.55 1.21 0.24
N LYS A 46 -9.25 1.21 0.53
CA LYS A 46 -8.63 2.11 1.52
C LYS A 46 -7.56 2.96 0.84
N ILE A 47 -7.39 4.19 1.30
CA ILE A 47 -6.43 5.15 0.74
C ILE A 47 -5.48 5.54 1.86
N ALA A 48 -4.18 5.38 1.64
CA ALA A 48 -3.14 5.82 2.56
C ALA A 48 -2.46 7.08 2.03
N ASN A 49 -2.33 8.11 2.87
CA ASN A 49 -1.50 9.27 2.57
C ASN A 49 -0.03 8.94 2.89
N VAL A 50 0.85 9.15 1.91
CA VAL A 50 2.30 8.87 1.97
C VAL A 50 3.12 10.03 1.38
N ALA A 51 2.57 11.25 1.45
CA ALA A 51 3.18 12.44 0.89
C ALA A 51 4.52 12.73 1.59
N LEU A 52 5.55 13.02 0.78
CA LEU A 52 6.92 13.32 1.23
C LEU A 52 7.66 12.14 1.92
N ASP A 53 7.09 10.95 1.93
CA ASP A 53 7.71 9.78 2.57
C ASP A 53 8.91 9.21 1.80
N SER A 54 9.86 8.66 2.56
CA SER A 54 10.79 7.62 2.07
C SER A 54 10.07 6.28 1.87
N GLY A 55 10.72 5.30 1.25
CA GLY A 55 10.19 3.95 1.08
C GLY A 55 9.76 3.31 2.41
N THR A 56 10.57 3.42 3.45
CA THR A 56 10.28 2.86 4.78
C THR A 56 9.13 3.58 5.49
N ALA A 57 9.06 4.91 5.38
CA ALA A 57 7.95 5.68 5.95
C ALA A 57 6.63 5.30 5.27
N MET A 58 6.64 5.21 3.93
CA MET A 58 5.50 4.77 3.12
C MET A 58 4.99 3.39 3.53
N ILE A 59 5.87 2.40 3.74
CA ILE A 59 5.47 1.05 4.19
C ILE A 59 4.73 1.14 5.54
N THR A 60 5.28 1.91 6.48
CA THR A 60 4.70 2.07 7.82
C THR A 60 3.31 2.70 7.74
N ASP A 61 3.16 3.73 6.92
CA ASP A 61 1.92 4.48 6.77
C ASP A 61 0.84 3.68 6.04
N VAL A 62 1.21 2.91 5.01
CA VAL A 62 0.31 1.95 4.37
C VAL A 62 -0.24 0.96 5.40
N ILE A 63 0.63 0.30 6.17
CA ILE A 63 0.19 -0.72 7.14
C ILE A 63 -0.75 -0.11 8.19
N LYS A 64 -0.43 1.07 8.73
CA LYS A 64 -1.26 1.72 9.75
C LYS A 64 -2.63 2.15 9.24
N GLN A 65 -2.73 2.55 7.97
CA GLN A 65 -3.95 3.14 7.40
C GLN A 65 -4.87 2.10 6.73
N ILE A 66 -4.33 0.96 6.28
CA ILE A 66 -5.13 -0.06 5.58
C ILE A 66 -5.59 -1.23 6.46
N VAL A 67 -5.05 -1.37 7.67
CA VAL A 67 -5.47 -2.37 8.66
C VAL A 67 -6.83 -2.01 9.27
#